data_AF-B5CZN8-F1
#
_entry.id   AF-B5CZN8-F1
#
_cell.length_a   1.000
_cell.length_b   1.000
_cell.length_c   1.000
_cell.angle_alpha   90.00
_cell.angle_beta   90.00
_cell.angle_gamma   90.00
#
_symmetry.space_group_name_H-M   'P 1'
#
loop_
_entity.id
_entity.type
_entity.pdbx_description
1 polymer ?
#
loop_
_entity_poly.entity_id
_entity_poly.type
_entity_poly.pdbx_seq_one_letter_code
_entity_poly.pdbx_strand_id
1 'polypeptide(L)'
;MNEQLNHIRQLINEGHVDTAISRLNDWLQTASSPTAEAYYLLGNAYRKKGDWQGALNNYQEAIALDPESPATDARKMVMDILNFYNKDMFNQ
;
A
#
# COMPACT_ATOMS: atom_id res chain seq x y z
N MET A 1 18.07 4.59 7.08
CA MET A 1 16.80 4.93 6.42
C MET A 1 17.02 4.70 4.93
N ASN A 2 16.16 3.93 4.26
CA ASN A 2 16.43 3.47 2.89
C ASN A 2 16.15 4.59 1.89
N GLU A 3 17.18 5.19 1.28
CA GLU A 3 17.05 6.39 0.42
C GLU A 3 16.07 6.18 -0.74
N GLN A 4 15.99 4.96 -1.27
CA GLN A 4 15.05 4.59 -2.33
C GLN A 4 13.59 4.70 -1.88
N LEU A 5 13.24 4.24 -0.68
CA LEU A 5 11.87 4.32 -0.16
C LEU A 5 11.46 5.77 0.13
N ASN A 6 12.41 6.63 0.54
CA ASN A 6 12.16 8.06 0.71
C ASN A 6 11.81 8.74 -0.63
N HIS A 7 12.56 8.42 -1.69
CA HIS A 7 12.26 8.96 -3.02
C HIS A 7 10.91 8.45 -3.55
N ILE A 8 10.60 7.17 -3.35
CA ILE A 8 9.30 6.60 -3.70
C ILE A 8 8.17 7.30 -2.93
N ARG A 9 8.34 7.54 -1.63
CA ARG A 9 7.36 8.28 -0.82
C ARG A 9 7.12 9.69 -1.38
N GLN A 10 8.16 10.36 -1.88
CA GLN A 10 8.02 11.64 -2.54
C GLN A 10 7.20 11.53 -3.84
N LEU A 11 7.46 10.54 -4.69
CA LEU A 11 6.68 10.29 -5.92
C LEU A 11 5.19 10.09 -5.62
N ILE A 12 4.86 9.35 -4.56
CA ILE A 12 3.48 9.14 -4.10
C ILE A 12 2.82 10.46 -3.68
N ASN A 13 3.57 11.35 -3.02
CA ASN A 13 3.07 12.66 -2.59
C ASN A 13 2.86 13.62 -3.76
N GLU A 14 3.75 13.58 -4.76
CA GLU A 14 3.67 14.37 -6.00
C GLU A 14 2.59 13.88 -6.97
N GLY A 15 2.01 12.69 -6.72
CA GLY A 15 0.98 12.11 -7.58
C GLY A 15 1.52 11.23 -8.71
N HIS A 16 2.85 11.04 -8.80
CA HIS A 16 3.52 10.12 -9.71
C HIS A 16 3.35 8.64 -9.27
N VAL A 17 2.10 8.24 -9.04
CA VAL A 17 1.74 6.96 -8.41
C VAL A 17 2.12 5.75 -9.24
N ASP A 18 2.00 5.81 -10.58
CA ASP A 18 2.39 4.71 -11.45
C ASP A 18 3.90 4.45 -11.42
N THR A 19 4.70 5.52 -11.42
CA THR A 19 6.16 5.42 -11.27
C THR A 19 6.51 4.87 -9.90
N ALA A 20 5.84 5.32 -8.84
CA ALA A 20 6.07 4.81 -7.49
C ALA A 20 5.76 3.30 -7.39
N ILE A 21 4.64 2.84 -7.98
CA ILE A 21 4.26 1.43 -8.02
C ILE A 21 5.33 0.60 -8.74
N SER A 22 5.78 1.06 -9.93
CA SER A 22 6.83 0.36 -10.67
C SER A 22 8.11 0.22 -9.84
N ARG A 23 8.57 1.32 -9.22
CA ARG A 23 9.78 1.32 -8.39
C ARG A 23 9.66 0.41 -7.17
N LEU A 24 8.49 0.36 -6.54
CA LEU A 24 8.23 -0.53 -5.41
C LEU A 24 8.20 -1.99 -5.82
N ASN A 25 7.62 -2.32 -6.97
CA ASN A 25 7.63 -3.69 -7.49
C ASN A 25 9.05 -4.15 -7.81
N ASP A 26 9.84 -3.31 -8.49
CA ASP A 26 11.25 -3.61 -8.77
C ASP A 26 12.05 -3.80 -7.47
N TRP A 27 11.78 -2.95 -6.46
CA TRP A 27 12.41 -3.04 -5.15
C TRP A 27 12.05 -4.35 -4.44
N LEU A 28 10.76 -4.73 -4.43
CA LEU A 28 10.29 -5.97 -3.81
C LEU A 28 10.82 -7.22 -4.53
N GLN A 29 11.04 -7.16 -5.85
CA GLN A 29 11.63 -8.26 -6.61
C GLN A 29 13.14 -8.43 -6.35
N THR A 30 13.84 -7.33 -6.12
CA THR A 30 15.31 -7.33 -5.91
C THR A 30 15.70 -7.45 -4.45
N ALA A 31 14.81 -7.08 -3.53
CA ALA A 31 15.03 -7.21 -2.10
C ALA A 31 15.01 -8.67 -1.67
N SER A 32 16.08 -9.11 -1.00
CA SER A 32 16.15 -10.44 -0.38
C SER A 32 15.19 -10.60 0.81
N SER A 33 14.69 -9.49 1.36
CA SER A 33 13.69 -9.48 2.42
C SER A 33 12.75 -8.28 2.22
N PRO A 34 11.50 -8.50 1.80
CA PRO A 34 10.53 -7.43 1.70
C PRO A 34 10.20 -6.89 3.09
N THR A 35 10.00 -5.57 3.20
CA THR A 35 9.69 -4.91 4.47
C THR A 35 8.23 -4.50 4.52
N ALA A 36 7.67 -4.43 5.73
CA ALA A 36 6.32 -3.90 5.94
C ALA A 36 6.17 -2.47 5.39
N GLU A 37 7.22 -1.64 5.49
CA GLU A 37 7.23 -0.28 4.95
C GLU A 37 7.04 -0.25 3.42
N ALA A 38 7.68 -1.16 2.67
CA ALA A 38 7.57 -1.21 1.22
C ALA A 38 6.15 -1.60 0.77
N TYR A 39 5.56 -2.64 1.38
CA TYR A 39 4.18 -3.03 1.13
C TYR A 39 3.18 -1.94 1.56
N TYR A 40 3.43 -1.25 2.68
CA TYR A 40 2.63 -0.11 3.11
C TYR A 40 2.65 1.04 2.10
N LEU A 41 3.83 1.40 1.57
CA LEU A 41 3.97 2.42 0.53
C LEU A 41 3.29 1.99 -0.77
N LEU A 42 3.35 0.70 -1.12
CA LEU A 42 2.71 0.16 -2.31
C LEU A 42 1.18 0.21 -2.18
N GLY A 43 0.64 -0.15 -1.02
CA GLY A 43 -0.77 0.01 -0.70
C GLY A 43 -1.22 1.47 -0.78
N ASN A 44 -0.42 2.40 -0.27
CA ASN A 44 -0.69 3.85 -0.40
C ASN A 44 -0.70 4.34 -1.84
N ALA A 45 0.20 3.83 -2.68
CA ALA A 45 0.26 4.19 -4.09
C ALA A 45 -0.99 3.68 -4.85
N TYR A 46 -1.39 2.42 -4.63
CA TYR A 46 -2.63 1.87 -5.20
C TYR A 46 -3.88 2.61 -4.69
N ARG A 47 -3.93 2.96 -3.40
CA ARG A 47 -5.02 3.75 -2.83
C ARG A 47 -5.16 5.11 -3.51
N LYS A 48 -4.04 5.82 -3.75
CA LYS A 48 -4.05 7.10 -4.48
C LYS A 48 -4.41 6.94 -5.95
N LYS A 49 -4.09 5.80 -6.57
CA LYS A 49 -4.50 5.44 -7.93
C LYS A 49 -6.01 5.12 -8.02
N GLY A 50 -6.68 4.89 -6.89
CA GLY A 50 -8.09 4.48 -6.84
C GLY A 50 -8.28 2.96 -6.97
N ASP A 51 -7.19 2.19 -6.97
CA ASP A 51 -7.24 0.73 -6.92
C ASP A 51 -7.33 0.27 -5.46
N TRP A 52 -8.55 0.21 -4.96
CA TRP A 52 -8.81 -0.13 -3.57
C TRP A 52 -8.46 -1.57 -3.23
N GLN A 53 -8.66 -2.51 -4.17
CA GLN A 53 -8.31 -3.92 -3.95
C GLN A 53 -6.78 -4.09 -3.89
N GLY A 54 -6.06 -3.44 -4.81
CA GLY A 54 -4.59 -3.40 -4.78
C GLY A 54 -4.08 -2.80 -3.47
N ALA A 55 -4.72 -1.74 -2.97
CA ALA A 55 -4.37 -1.14 -1.69
C ALA A 55 -4.54 -2.14 -0.53
N LEU A 56 -5.70 -2.78 -0.42
CA LEU A 56 -6.03 -3.73 0.64
C LEU A 56 -5.09 -4.94 0.67
N ASN A 57 -4.79 -5.51 -0.49
CA ASN A 57 -3.88 -6.65 -0.61
C ASN A 57 -2.48 -6.29 -0.11
N ASN A 58 -1.95 -5.15 -0.52
CA ASN A 58 -0.61 -4.72 -0.10
C ASN A 58 -0.57 -4.32 1.38
N TYR A 59 -1.62 -3.71 1.92
CA TYR A 59 -1.68 -3.48 3.37
C TYR A 59 -1.75 -4.80 4.15
N GLN A 60 -2.41 -5.83 3.63
CA GLN A 60 -2.45 -7.14 4.27
C GLN A 60 -1.05 -7.78 4.35
N GLU A 61 -0.26 -7.71 3.27
CA GLU A 61 1.14 -8.17 3.28
C GLU A 61 1.99 -7.38 4.28
N ALA A 62 1.81 -6.06 4.37
CA ALA A 62 2.50 -5.24 5.36
C ALA A 62 2.16 -5.64 6.81
N ILE A 63 0.88 -5.91 7.09
CA ILE A 63 0.39 -6.36 8.41
C ILE A 63 0.92 -7.75 8.76
N ALA A 64 1.04 -8.64 7.76
CA ALA A 64 1.60 -9.98 7.97
C ALA A 64 3.08 -9.95 8.39
N LEU A 65 3.83 -8.95 7.91
CA LEU A 65 5.23 -8.72 8.30
C LEU A 65 5.37 -7.96 9.62
N ASP A 66 4.54 -6.93 9.81
CA ASP A 66 4.53 -6.10 11.01
C ASP A 66 3.08 -5.65 11.34
N PRO A 67 2.43 -6.33 12.30
CA PRO A 67 1.08 -5.99 12.74
C PRO A 67 0.97 -4.60 13.40
N GLU A 68 2.07 -4.06 13.93
CA GLU A 68 2.12 -2.72 14.54
C GLU A 68 2.37 -1.61 13.52
N SER A 69 2.59 -1.97 12.25
CA SER A 69 2.79 -0.99 11.18
C SER A 69 1.53 -0.13 10.93
N PRO A 70 1.70 1.09 10.37
CA PRO A 70 0.57 1.95 9.99
C PRO A 70 -0.39 1.32 8.96
N ALA A 71 0.01 0.21 8.32
CA ALA A 71 -0.83 -0.51 7.37
C ALA A 71 -2.11 -1.05 8.00
N THR A 72 -2.09 -1.39 9.30
CA THR A 72 -3.28 -1.85 10.04
C THR A 72 -4.40 -0.80 9.96
N ASP A 73 -4.09 0.46 10.26
CA ASP A 73 -5.09 1.53 10.26
C ASP A 73 -5.40 2.03 8.84
N ALA A 74 -4.42 2.01 7.94
CA ALA A 74 -4.66 2.33 6.52
C ALA A 74 -5.61 1.32 5.86
N ARG A 75 -5.48 0.02 6.18
CA ARG A 75 -6.40 -1.02 5.70
C ARG A 75 -7.81 -0.81 6.22
N LYS A 76 -7.96 -0.54 7.53
CA LYS A 76 -9.27 -0.22 8.14
C LYS A 76 -9.92 0.97 7.44
N MET A 77 -9.16 2.06 7.23
CA MET A 77 -9.65 3.25 6.54
C MET A 77 -10.19 2.92 5.13
N VAL A 78 -9.45 2.12 4.34
CA VAL A 78 -9.92 1.72 3.00
C VAL A 78 -11.18 0.85 3.09
N MET A 79 -11.25 -0.09 4.04
CA MET A 79 -12.45 -0.90 4.25
C MET A 79 -13.66 -0.03 4.65
N ASP A 80 -13.47 0.97 5.51
CA ASP A 80 -14.53 1.88 5.93
C ASP A 80 -15.04 2.75 4.77
N ILE A 81 -14.12 3.25 3.94
CA ILE A 81 -14.44 3.95 2.69
C ILE A 81 -15.30 3.06 1.80
N LEU A 82 -14.84 1.83 1.54
CA LEU A 82 -15.55 0.91 0.66
C LEU A 82 -16.91 0.47 1.24
N ASN A 83 -17.01 0.25 2.54
CA ASN A 83 -18.26 -0.05 3.24
C ASN A 83 -19.29 1.08 3.12
N PHE A 84 -18.82 2.33 3.20
CA PHE A 84 -19.68 3.50 3.01
C PHE A 84 -20.23 3.56 1.58
N TYR A 85 -19.40 3.27 0.58
CA TYR A 85 -19.80 3.30 -0.82
C TYR A 85 -20.58 2.07 -1.28
N ASN A 86 -20.31 0.89 -0.71
CA ASN A 86 -20.89 -0.40 -1.09
C ASN A 86 -21.20 -1.23 0.16
N LYS A 87 -22.42 -1.13 0.67
CA LYS A 87 -22.88 -1.95 1.82
C LYS A 87 -22.84 -3.47 1.56
N ASP A 88 -22.75 -3.91 0.31
CA ASP A 88 -22.80 -5.32 -0.09
C ASP A 88 -21.42 -5.95 -0.42
N MET A 89 -20.32 -5.23 -0.25
CA MET A 89 -19.01 -5.70 -0.73
C MET A 89 -18.43 -6.89 0.07
N PHE A 90 -18.96 -7.16 1.27
CA PHE A 90 -18.57 -8.29 2.13
C PHE A 90 -19.59 -9.45 2.11
N ASN A 91 -20.63 -9.36 1.29
CA ASN A 91 -21.62 -10.43 1.13
C ASN A 91 -21.21 -11.37 -0.02
N GLN A 92 -20.35 -12.34 0.28
CA GLN A 92 -20.24 -13.60 -0.48
C GLN A 92 -20.09 -14.77 0.48
#